data_AF-A0A9D7S3J9-F1
#
_entry.id   AF-A0A9D7S3J9-F1
#
_cell.length_a   1.000
_cell.length_b   1.000
_cell.length_c   1.000
_cell.angle_alpha   90.00
_cell.angle_beta   90.00
_cell.angle_gamma   90.00
#
_symmetry.space_group_name_H-M   'P 1'
#
loop_
_entity.id
_entity.type
_entity.pdbx_description
1 polymer ?
#
loop_
_entity_poly.entity_id
_entity_poly.type
_entity_poly.pdbx_seq_one_letter_code
_entity_poly.pdbx_strand_id
1 'polypeptide(L)'
;MKLAIHSLLLLIGVLAFAPATAWAQTRILKCVGADGSVSYSSAHSCPGDAQGKEQELPAHRVTMTKDEVNRQRALEHPPQQMSAEERANAMRLLELYGGSTAQPAQRRSTPAPAAAVSYRCTMSGAVWYSHSPCPEAMGGDTYFVDGRRHDVPGLGVEQDVVPRAEACHEMNRMGSSARAGRKMDERASPYEKHIGKDKCQ
;
A
#
# COMPACT_ATOMS: atom_id res chain seq x y z
N MET A 1 -15.64 70.27 -23.48
CA MET A 1 -15.84 69.87 -24.90
C MET A 1 -14.58 69.17 -25.39
N LYS A 2 -14.73 68.12 -26.22
CA LYS A 2 -13.74 67.09 -26.68
C LYS A 2 -13.63 65.91 -25.69
N LEU A 3 -14.43 64.83 -25.76
CA LEU A 3 -14.71 63.86 -26.84
C LEU A 3 -13.45 63.23 -27.44
N ALA A 4 -13.16 61.98 -27.06
CA ALA A 4 -12.67 60.93 -27.97
C ALA A 4 -12.72 59.54 -27.28
N ILE A 5 -13.85 58.87 -27.50
CA ILE A 5 -14.02 57.42 -27.44
C ILE A 5 -13.30 56.85 -28.66
N HIS A 6 -12.26 56.05 -28.51
CA HIS A 6 -11.69 55.16 -29.54
C HIS A 6 -11.22 53.91 -28.79
N SER A 7 -11.98 52.81 -28.87
CA SER A 7 -11.70 51.70 -29.78
C SER A 7 -10.81 50.66 -29.12
N LEU A 8 -10.93 49.36 -29.32
CA LEU A 8 -11.86 48.47 -30.02
C LEU A 8 -11.08 47.14 -29.96
N LEU A 9 -11.71 46.05 -29.52
CA LEU A 9 -11.34 44.68 -29.89
C LEU A 9 -9.84 44.28 -29.82
N LEU A 10 -9.45 43.62 -28.72
CA LEU A 10 -8.34 42.66 -28.76
C LEU A 10 -8.82 41.32 -28.19
N LEU A 11 -9.78 40.76 -28.92
CA LEU A 11 -10.26 39.38 -28.83
C LEU A 11 -9.29 38.51 -29.65
N ILE A 12 -8.08 38.27 -29.13
CA ILE A 12 -7.10 37.38 -29.76
C ILE A 12 -7.05 36.07 -28.97
N GLY A 13 -7.78 35.10 -29.52
CA GLY A 13 -7.51 33.66 -29.52
C GLY A 13 -6.74 33.07 -28.34
N VAL A 14 -7.45 32.64 -27.31
CA VAL A 14 -7.01 31.53 -26.47
C VAL A 14 -7.14 30.26 -27.33
N LEU A 15 -6.12 29.99 -28.14
CA LEU A 15 -5.89 28.70 -28.77
C LEU A 15 -5.76 27.67 -27.66
N ALA A 16 -6.79 26.85 -27.50
CA ALA A 16 -6.76 25.63 -26.71
C ALA A 16 -5.69 24.70 -27.30
N PHE A 17 -4.46 24.82 -26.81
CA PHE A 17 -3.47 23.75 -26.91
C PHE A 17 -4.01 22.59 -26.08
N ALA A 18 -4.77 21.71 -26.72
CA ALA A 18 -4.98 20.38 -26.20
C ALA A 18 -3.58 19.76 -26.06
N PRO A 19 -3.12 19.38 -24.85
CA PRO A 19 -1.88 18.66 -24.71
C PRO A 19 -2.05 17.35 -25.46
N ALA A 20 -1.43 17.25 -26.64
CA ALA A 20 -1.15 15.97 -27.26
C ALA A 20 -0.27 15.24 -26.24
N THR A 21 -0.91 14.38 -25.44
CA THR A 21 -0.21 13.48 -24.55
C THR A 21 0.55 12.52 -25.46
N ALA A 22 1.79 12.87 -25.78
CA ALA A 22 2.74 11.95 -26.35
C ALA A 22 2.98 10.91 -25.26
N TRP A 23 2.35 9.75 -25.40
CA TRP A 23 2.59 8.62 -24.50
C TRP A 23 4.04 8.22 -24.74
N ALA A 24 4.92 8.60 -23.82
CA ALA A 24 6.33 8.28 -23.88
C ALA A 24 6.45 6.75 -23.99
N GLN A 25 6.93 6.27 -25.13
CA GLN A 25 7.27 4.87 -25.29
C GLN A 25 8.32 4.54 -24.24
N THR A 26 7.94 3.76 -23.24
CA THR A 26 8.86 3.28 -22.20
C THR A 26 9.83 2.31 -22.86
N ARG A 27 11.01 2.82 -23.22
CA ARG A 27 12.15 2.01 -23.66
C ARG A 27 12.68 1.22 -22.46
N ILE A 28 12.84 -0.09 -22.63
CA ILE A 28 13.44 -0.96 -21.63
C ILE A 28 14.63 -1.64 -22.28
N LEU A 29 15.78 -1.63 -21.61
CA LEU A 29 16.98 -2.33 -22.08
C LEU A 29 16.95 -3.76 -21.60
N LYS A 30 17.11 -4.71 -22.53
CA LYS A 30 17.37 -6.11 -22.22
C LYS A 30 18.87 -6.29 -22.05
N CYS A 31 19.31 -6.56 -20.84
CA CYS A 31 20.71 -6.78 -20.48
C CYS A 31 20.98 -8.28 -20.42
N VAL A 32 21.97 -8.75 -21.19
CA VAL A 32 22.42 -10.14 -21.17
C VAL A 32 23.81 -10.21 -20.55
N GLY A 33 23.93 -10.91 -19.43
CA GLY A 33 25.21 -11.13 -18.73
C GLY A 33 26.09 -12.16 -19.44
N ALA A 34 27.38 -12.21 -19.08
CA ALA A 34 28.34 -13.17 -19.65
C ALA A 34 27.98 -14.64 -19.37
N ASP A 35 27.22 -14.89 -18.31
CA ASP A 35 26.67 -16.19 -17.92
C ASP A 35 25.37 -16.56 -18.69
N GLY A 36 24.88 -15.67 -19.56
CA GLY A 36 23.63 -15.83 -20.29
C GLY A 36 22.38 -15.42 -19.49
N SER A 37 22.54 -14.89 -18.28
CA SER A 37 21.43 -14.34 -17.50
C SER A 37 20.80 -13.14 -18.20
N VAL A 38 19.47 -13.00 -18.11
CA VAL A 38 18.72 -11.91 -18.74
C VAL A 38 18.07 -11.06 -17.66
N SER A 39 18.32 -9.76 -17.70
CA SER A 39 17.64 -8.77 -16.87
C SER A 39 17.07 -7.64 -17.73
N TYR A 40 16.05 -6.95 -17.20
CA TYR A 40 15.41 -5.82 -17.86
C TYR A 40 15.61 -4.58 -16.99
N SER A 41 16.15 -3.52 -17.57
CA SER A 41 16.43 -2.27 -16.87
C SER A 41 15.74 -1.10 -17.55
N SER A 42 15.14 -0.23 -16.74
CA SER A 42 14.67 1.09 -17.18
C SER A 42 15.79 2.14 -17.16
N ALA A 43 16.98 1.79 -16.67
CA ALA A 43 18.16 2.66 -16.73
C ALA A 43 18.71 2.75 -18.15
N HIS A 44 19.44 3.81 -18.46
CA HIS A 44 19.99 4.07 -19.80
C HIS A 44 21.13 3.11 -20.20
N SER A 45 21.61 2.29 -19.27
CA SER A 45 22.70 1.34 -19.48
C SER A 45 22.52 0.06 -18.67
N CYS A 46 23.16 -1.01 -19.12
CA CYS A 46 23.25 -2.27 -18.38
C CYS A 46 24.37 -2.19 -17.34
N PRO A 47 24.22 -2.82 -16.17
CA PRO A 47 25.28 -2.88 -15.17
C PRO A 47 26.45 -3.75 -15.64
N GLY A 48 27.67 -3.26 -15.47
CA GLY A 48 28.89 -4.04 -15.70
C GLY A 48 29.21 -4.28 -17.18
N ASP A 49 29.61 -5.51 -17.50
CA ASP A 49 30.01 -6.03 -18.81
C ASP A 49 28.83 -6.60 -19.63
N ALA A 50 27.61 -6.48 -19.11
CA ALA A 50 26.41 -6.96 -19.78
C ALA A 50 26.15 -6.21 -21.10
N GLN A 51 25.88 -6.96 -22.17
CA GLN A 51 25.51 -6.38 -23.45
C GLN A 51 24.04 -5.98 -23.43
N GLY A 52 23.77 -4.69 -23.63
CA GLY A 52 22.43 -4.14 -23.74
C GLY A 52 21.92 -4.15 -25.16
N LYS A 53 20.78 -4.80 -25.40
CA LYS A 53 20.00 -4.61 -26.63
C LYS A 53 18.75 -3.82 -26.29
N GLU A 54 18.61 -2.65 -26.90
CA GLU A 54 17.38 -1.88 -26.79
C GLU A 54 16.27 -2.69 -27.46
N GLN A 55 15.25 -3.02 -26.68
CA GLN A 55 14.09 -3.74 -27.16
C GLN A 55 12.89 -2.84 -26.95
N GLU A 56 12.29 -2.40 -28.06
CA GLU A 56 11.01 -1.71 -28.01
C GLU A 56 9.97 -2.74 -27.56
N LEU A 57 9.44 -2.60 -26.35
CA LEU A 57 8.31 -3.42 -25.97
C LEU A 57 7.14 -2.98 -26.86
N PRO A 58 6.44 -3.94 -27.50
CA PRO A 58 5.19 -3.59 -28.13
C PRO A 58 4.32 -2.94 -27.06
N ALA A 59 3.73 -1.78 -27.39
CA ALA A 59 2.79 -1.14 -26.49
C ALA A 59 1.66 -2.14 -26.23
N HIS A 60 1.74 -2.88 -25.13
CA HIS A 60 0.66 -3.72 -24.66
C HIS A 60 -0.39 -2.75 -24.17
N ARG A 61 -1.18 -2.22 -25.11
CA ARG A 61 -2.45 -1.61 -24.81
C ARG A 61 -3.24 -2.72 -24.12
N VAL A 62 -3.42 -2.57 -22.81
CA VAL A 62 -4.54 -3.18 -22.14
C VAL A 62 -5.77 -2.52 -22.75
N THR A 63 -6.22 -3.02 -23.90
CA THR A 63 -7.41 -2.53 -24.61
C THR A 63 -8.68 -2.91 -23.87
N MET A 64 -8.58 -3.88 -22.96
CA MET A 64 -9.71 -4.40 -22.21
C MET A 64 -10.01 -3.48 -21.03
N THR A 65 -11.25 -3.03 -20.96
CA THR A 65 -11.77 -2.37 -19.77
C THR A 65 -11.77 -3.35 -18.60
N LYS A 66 -11.80 -2.84 -17.36
CA LYS A 66 -11.91 -3.67 -16.16
C LYS A 66 -13.08 -4.65 -16.24
N ASP A 67 -14.20 -4.23 -16.81
CA ASP A 67 -15.38 -5.07 -16.97
C ASP A 67 -15.16 -6.19 -17.98
N GLU A 68 -14.42 -5.91 -19.06
CA GLU A 68 -14.10 -6.92 -20.07
C GLU A 68 -13.09 -7.95 -19.53
N VAL A 69 -12.09 -7.51 -18.75
CA VAL A 69 -11.18 -8.42 -18.03
C VAL A 69 -11.95 -9.30 -17.04
N ASN A 70 -12.90 -8.73 -16.28
CA ASN A 70 -13.73 -9.50 -15.37
C ASN A 70 -14.62 -10.51 -16.11
N ARG A 71 -15.21 -10.11 -17.25
CA ARG A 71 -16.01 -11.00 -18.10
C ARG A 71 -15.16 -12.13 -18.66
N GLN A 72 -13.98 -11.85 -19.17
CA GLN A 72 -13.08 -12.88 -19.69
C GLN A 72 -12.62 -13.84 -18.59
N ARG A 73 -12.28 -13.33 -17.39
CA ARG A 73 -11.97 -14.19 -16.23
C ARG A 73 -13.14 -15.09 -15.86
N ALA A 74 -14.38 -14.59 -15.91
CA ALA A 74 -15.57 -15.39 -15.64
C ALA A 74 -15.82 -16.47 -16.70
N LEU A 75 -15.40 -16.25 -17.95
CA LEU A 75 -15.45 -17.25 -19.02
C LEU A 75 -14.34 -18.29 -18.91
N GLU A 76 -13.11 -17.86 -18.58
CA GLU A 76 -11.95 -18.74 -18.41
C GLU A 76 -12.07 -19.62 -17.15
N HIS A 77 -12.66 -19.07 -16.09
CA HIS A 77 -12.85 -19.73 -14.81
C HIS A 77 -14.33 -19.70 -14.46
N PRO A 78 -15.16 -20.52 -15.14
CA PRO A 78 -16.55 -20.64 -14.75
C PRO A 78 -16.61 -21.09 -13.29
N PRO A 79 -17.51 -20.52 -12.48
CA PRO A 79 -17.68 -20.98 -11.11
C PRO A 79 -17.94 -22.48 -11.17
N GLN A 80 -17.13 -23.27 -10.46
CA GLN A 80 -17.34 -24.71 -10.41
C GLN A 80 -18.76 -24.96 -9.91
N GLN A 81 -19.60 -25.49 -10.79
CA GLN A 81 -20.96 -25.86 -10.44
C GLN A 81 -20.85 -27.11 -9.58
N MET A 82 -20.87 -26.91 -8.25
CA MET A 82 -21.01 -28.02 -7.33
C MET A 82 -22.32 -28.74 -7.65
N SER A 83 -22.24 -30.04 -7.87
CA SER A 83 -23.42 -30.88 -8.00
C SER A 83 -24.32 -30.73 -6.75
N ALA A 84 -25.61 -31.02 -6.91
CA ALA A 84 -26.54 -31.00 -5.77
C ALA A 84 -26.04 -31.91 -4.62
N GLU A 85 -25.39 -33.01 -4.98
CA GLU A 85 -24.79 -33.95 -4.04
C GLU A 85 -23.55 -33.39 -3.34
N GLU A 86 -22.62 -32.75 -4.06
CA GLU A 86 -21.46 -32.08 -3.45
C GLU A 86 -21.90 -30.93 -2.53
N ARG A 87 -22.93 -30.17 -2.91
CA ARG A 87 -23.49 -29.12 -2.05
C ARG A 87 -24.13 -29.72 -0.79
N ALA A 88 -24.85 -30.83 -0.90
CA ALA A 88 -25.41 -31.53 0.24
C ALA A 88 -24.31 -32.11 1.16
N ASN A 89 -23.26 -32.70 0.58
CA ASN A 89 -22.11 -33.20 1.32
C ASN A 89 -21.32 -32.08 2.00
N ALA A 90 -21.14 -30.93 1.34
CA ALA A 90 -20.51 -29.76 1.94
C ALA A 90 -21.32 -29.21 3.13
N MET A 91 -22.66 -29.15 3.02
CA MET A 91 -23.52 -28.80 4.16
C MET A 91 -23.42 -29.81 5.29
N ARG A 92 -23.39 -31.11 4.97
CA ARG A 92 -23.25 -32.19 5.95
C ARG A 92 -21.89 -32.17 6.65
N LEU A 93 -20.82 -31.87 5.92
CA LEU A 93 -19.47 -31.62 6.47
C LEU A 93 -19.48 -30.40 7.39
N LEU A 94 -20.17 -29.32 7.01
CA LEU A 94 -20.34 -28.14 7.86
C LEU A 94 -21.13 -28.48 9.13
N GLU A 95 -22.10 -29.38 9.08
CA GLU A 95 -22.85 -29.83 10.26
C GLU A 95 -22.02 -30.75 11.17
N LEU A 96 -21.23 -31.66 10.58
CA LEU A 96 -20.39 -32.61 11.31
C LEU A 96 -19.14 -31.96 11.92
N TYR A 97 -18.53 -30.99 11.23
CA TYR A 97 -17.24 -30.39 11.61
C TYR A 97 -17.32 -28.89 11.90
N GLY A 98 -18.31 -28.17 11.36
CA GLY A 98 -18.62 -26.79 11.71
C GLY A 98 -19.47 -26.75 12.96
N GLY A 99 -18.89 -27.19 14.07
CA GLY A 99 -19.53 -27.17 15.39
C GLY A 99 -20.18 -25.82 15.65
N SER A 100 -21.49 -25.87 15.92
CA SER A 100 -22.34 -24.78 16.41
C SER A 100 -22.11 -23.45 15.70
N THR A 101 -23.06 -23.03 14.85
CA THR A 101 -23.27 -21.60 14.58
C THR A 101 -23.25 -20.90 15.92
N ALA A 102 -22.15 -20.21 16.25
CA ALA A 102 -21.99 -19.55 17.52
C ALA A 102 -23.16 -18.57 17.63
N GLN A 103 -24.18 -18.97 18.39
CA GLN A 103 -25.21 -18.08 18.86
C GLN A 103 -24.45 -16.90 19.43
N PRO A 104 -24.74 -15.65 19.03
CA PRO A 104 -24.04 -14.50 19.59
C PRO A 104 -24.32 -14.53 21.09
N ALA A 105 -23.39 -15.10 21.85
CA ALA A 105 -23.46 -15.16 23.27
C ALA A 105 -23.57 -13.70 23.69
N GLN A 106 -24.71 -13.34 24.27
CA GLN A 106 -24.86 -12.09 25.00
C GLN A 106 -23.73 -12.09 26.03
N ARG A 107 -22.62 -11.44 25.65
CA ARG A 107 -21.48 -11.22 26.52
C ARG A 107 -22.06 -10.51 27.73
N ARG A 108 -22.12 -11.22 28.86
CA ARG A 108 -22.21 -10.58 30.17
C ARG A 108 -21.18 -9.46 30.14
N SER A 109 -21.66 -8.23 30.31
CA SER A 109 -20.85 -7.03 30.37
C SER A 109 -19.96 -7.12 31.60
N THR A 110 -18.85 -7.84 31.47
CA THR A 110 -17.72 -7.71 32.37
C THR A 110 -17.36 -6.23 32.38
N PRO A 111 -17.14 -5.60 33.55
CA PRO A 111 -16.74 -4.20 33.62
C PRO A 111 -15.58 -3.98 32.65
N ALA A 112 -15.77 -3.04 31.73
CA ALA A 112 -14.87 -2.83 30.62
C ALA A 112 -13.46 -2.64 31.19
N PRO A 113 -12.48 -3.50 30.82
CA PRO A 113 -11.10 -3.25 31.20
C PRO A 113 -10.75 -1.83 30.74
N ALA A 114 -9.98 -1.10 31.55
CA ALA A 114 -9.54 0.26 31.24
C ALA A 114 -9.21 0.34 29.75
N ALA A 115 -9.92 1.22 29.04
CA ALA A 115 -9.97 1.20 27.58
C ALA A 115 -8.54 1.09 27.05
N ALA A 116 -8.25 -0.03 26.39
CA ALA A 116 -6.91 -0.32 25.95
C ALA A 116 -6.43 0.85 25.06
N VAL A 117 -5.34 1.50 25.46
CA VAL A 117 -4.76 2.64 24.74
C VAL A 117 -3.69 2.16 23.76
N SER A 118 -3.49 2.99 22.74
CA SER A 118 -2.41 2.94 21.76
C SER A 118 -1.91 4.37 21.53
N TYR A 119 -0.81 4.49 20.80
CA TYR A 119 -0.17 5.76 20.50
C TYR A 119 -0.10 5.93 18.98
N ARG A 120 -0.50 7.10 18.51
CA ARG A 120 -0.26 7.57 17.15
C ARG A 120 1.03 8.37 17.18
N CYS A 121 2.05 7.86 16.53
CA CYS A 121 3.36 8.47 16.47
C CYS A 121 3.52 9.22 15.14
N THR A 122 4.09 10.42 15.17
CA THR A 122 4.34 11.24 13.99
C THR A 122 5.79 11.69 13.94
N MET A 123 6.46 11.51 12.80
CA MET A 123 7.84 11.95 12.56
C MET A 123 7.98 12.39 11.11
N SER A 124 8.36 13.66 10.88
CA SER A 124 8.59 14.23 9.55
C SER A 124 7.46 13.94 8.53
N GLY A 125 6.21 13.95 9.00
CA GLY A 125 5.02 13.66 8.19
C GLY A 125 4.67 12.18 8.01
N ALA A 126 5.52 11.24 8.47
CA ALA A 126 5.18 9.84 8.55
C ALA A 126 4.38 9.56 9.83
N VAL A 127 3.27 8.82 9.70
CA VAL A 127 2.39 8.44 10.81
C VAL A 127 2.35 6.92 10.94
N TRP A 128 2.55 6.43 12.16
CA TRP A 128 2.41 5.02 12.52
C TRP A 128 1.72 4.85 13.87
N TYR A 129 1.27 3.64 14.15
CA TYR A 129 0.57 3.31 15.39
C TYR A 129 1.32 2.22 16.17
N SER A 130 1.44 2.41 17.48
CA SER A 130 2.01 1.43 18.41
C SER A 130 1.11 1.22 19.62
N HIS A 131 1.16 0.02 20.20
CA HIS A 131 0.50 -0.31 21.45
C HIS A 131 1.39 -0.01 22.68
N SER A 132 2.64 0.41 22.45
CA SER A 132 3.55 0.99 23.44
C SER A 132 3.77 2.49 23.17
N PRO A 133 4.20 3.27 24.18
CA PRO A 133 4.56 4.67 23.99
C PRO A 133 5.57 4.87 22.86
N CYS A 134 5.46 5.98 22.13
CA CYS A 134 6.40 6.30 21.05
C CYS A 134 7.79 6.55 21.64
N PRO A 135 8.88 6.15 20.96
CA PRO A 135 10.22 6.57 21.34
C PRO A 135 10.34 8.09 21.21
N GLU A 136 11.10 8.77 22.08
CA GLU A 136 11.23 10.24 22.06
C GLU A 136 11.89 10.75 20.76
N ALA A 137 12.83 9.97 20.23
CA ALA A 137 13.51 10.23 18.98
C ALA A 137 13.72 8.94 18.21
N MET A 138 13.73 9.06 16.88
CA MET A 138 13.94 7.98 15.93
C MET A 138 15.15 8.30 15.06
N GLY A 139 16.00 7.30 14.85
CA GLY A 139 17.33 7.53 14.30
C GLY A 139 18.21 8.31 15.29
N GLY A 140 19.35 8.76 14.79
CA GLY A 140 20.46 9.13 15.65
C GLY A 140 21.33 7.91 15.93
N ASP A 141 22.62 8.15 15.95
CA ASP A 141 23.61 7.12 16.17
C ASP A 141 24.76 7.75 16.95
N THR A 142 25.43 6.92 17.74
CA THR A 142 26.65 7.30 18.42
C THR A 142 27.79 6.57 17.73
N TYR A 143 28.65 7.32 17.07
CA TYR A 143 29.85 6.76 16.45
C TYR A 143 31.11 7.37 17.07
N PHE A 144 32.22 6.66 16.93
CA PHE A 144 33.53 7.08 17.44
C PHE A 144 34.45 7.41 16.28
N VAL A 145 35.06 8.59 16.30
CA VAL A 145 36.12 9.01 15.37
C VAL A 145 37.31 9.48 16.19
N ASP A 146 38.49 8.91 15.93
CA ASP A 146 39.72 9.21 16.67
C ASP A 146 39.58 9.14 18.21
N GLY A 147 38.79 8.17 18.68
CA GLY A 147 38.51 7.97 20.11
C GLY A 147 37.57 9.01 20.73
N ARG A 148 37.00 9.94 19.94
CA ARG A 148 35.98 10.89 20.40
C ARG A 148 34.59 10.39 20.03
N ARG A 149 33.67 10.50 20.97
CA ARG A 149 32.25 10.17 20.80
C ARG A 149 31.56 11.31 20.04
N HIS A 150 30.89 10.97 18.94
CA HIS A 150 30.04 11.86 18.18
C HIS A 150 28.61 11.33 18.20
N ASP A 151 27.69 12.15 18.70
CA ASP A 151 26.27 11.82 18.74
C ASP A 151 25.55 12.56 17.59
N VAL A 152 24.91 11.79 16.71
CA VAL A 152 24.00 12.34 15.70
C VAL A 152 22.63 12.50 16.34
N PRO A 153 22.05 13.71 16.37
CA PRO A 153 20.73 13.88 16.93
C PRO A 153 19.70 13.10 16.09
N GLY A 154 18.85 12.35 16.78
CA GLY A 154 17.69 11.70 16.17
C GLY A 154 16.60 12.69 15.78
N LEU A 155 15.65 12.24 14.98
CA LEU A 155 14.45 13.00 14.65
C LEU A 155 13.43 12.83 15.77
N GLY A 156 12.94 13.94 16.34
CA GLY A 156 11.92 13.91 17.38
C GLY A 156 10.62 13.27 16.88
N VAL A 157 9.96 12.52 17.77
CA VAL A 157 8.67 11.88 17.50
C VAL A 157 7.59 12.53 18.36
N GLU A 158 6.53 13.00 17.71
CA GLU A 158 5.32 13.46 18.40
C GLU A 158 4.41 12.26 18.68
N GLN A 159 3.77 12.25 19.85
CA GLN A 159 2.82 11.19 20.23
C GLN A 159 1.45 11.75 20.59
N ASP A 160 0.41 11.09 20.09
CA ASP A 160 -0.98 11.28 20.50
C ASP A 160 -1.54 9.98 21.07
N VAL A 161 -2.25 10.05 22.19
CA VAL A 161 -2.96 8.89 22.75
C VAL A 161 -4.24 8.65 21.95
N VAL A 162 -4.43 7.43 21.47
CA VAL A 162 -5.59 7.02 20.69
C VAL A 162 -6.21 5.73 21.25
N PRO A 163 -7.53 5.52 21.14
CA PRO A 163 -8.14 4.25 21.48
C PRO A 163 -7.54 3.11 20.65
N ARG A 164 -7.29 1.94 21.27
CA ARG A 164 -6.70 0.80 20.55
C ARG A 164 -7.55 0.36 19.36
N ALA A 165 -8.87 0.40 19.48
CA ALA A 165 -9.77 0.08 18.39
C ALA A 165 -9.55 0.98 17.16
N GLU A 166 -9.35 2.28 17.37
CA GLU A 166 -9.08 3.25 16.30
C GLU A 166 -7.71 3.01 15.67
N ALA A 167 -6.67 2.80 16.49
CA ALA A 167 -5.34 2.46 15.99
C ALA A 167 -5.36 1.18 15.13
N CYS A 168 -6.03 0.12 15.60
CA CYS A 168 -6.19 -1.13 14.88
C CYS A 168 -6.99 -0.96 13.57
N HIS A 169 -8.01 -0.11 13.57
CA HIS A 169 -8.74 0.24 12.35
C HIS A 169 -7.81 0.92 11.34
N GLU A 170 -7.03 1.91 11.78
CA GLU A 170 -6.11 2.67 10.95
C GLU A 170 -4.89 1.87 10.43
N MET A 171 -4.46 0.85 11.17
CA MET A 171 -3.43 -0.11 10.73
C MET A 171 -3.94 -1.11 9.68
N ASN A 172 -5.22 -1.47 9.76
CA ASN A 172 -5.84 -2.51 8.92
C ASN A 172 -6.67 -1.98 7.75
N ARG A 173 -6.99 -0.68 7.71
CA ARG A 173 -7.73 -0.09 6.58
C ARG A 173 -7.01 -0.33 5.25
N MET A 174 -7.77 -0.47 4.16
CA MET A 174 -7.21 -0.76 2.83
C MET A 174 -6.18 0.28 2.37
N GLY A 175 -6.37 1.56 2.71
CA GLY A 175 -5.44 2.64 2.37
C GLY A 175 -4.19 2.73 3.26
N SER A 176 -4.03 1.87 4.26
CA SER A 176 -2.85 1.85 5.13
C SER A 176 -1.57 1.52 4.36
N SER A 177 -1.68 0.74 3.27
CA SER A 177 -0.56 0.33 2.42
C SER A 177 0.24 1.51 1.84
N ALA A 178 -0.42 2.63 1.56
CA ALA A 178 0.17 3.82 0.96
C ALA A 178 0.71 4.84 1.99
N ARG A 179 0.47 4.64 3.29
CA ARG A 179 0.94 5.57 4.33
C ARG A 179 2.43 5.38 4.58
N ALA A 180 3.19 6.47 4.57
CA ALA A 180 4.66 6.44 4.74
C ALA A 180 5.13 5.69 6.00
N GLY A 181 4.40 5.82 7.13
CA GLY A 181 4.74 5.19 8.40
C GLY A 181 4.24 3.74 8.56
N ARG A 182 3.55 3.15 7.58
CA ARG A 182 2.94 1.82 7.71
C ARG A 182 3.93 0.72 8.11
N LYS A 183 5.18 0.80 7.64
CA LYS A 183 6.22 -0.19 7.97
C LYS A 183 6.61 -0.17 9.46
N MET A 184 6.32 0.92 10.17
CA MET A 184 6.58 1.10 11.59
C MET A 184 5.35 0.78 12.46
N ASP A 185 4.19 0.48 11.86
CA ASP A 185 3.01 0.06 12.61
C ASP A 185 3.32 -1.24 13.38
N GLU A 186 2.93 -1.29 14.64
CA GLU A 186 3.06 -2.49 15.46
C GLU A 186 2.02 -3.53 15.03
N ARG A 187 2.44 -4.48 14.18
CA ARG A 187 1.57 -5.50 13.62
C ARG A 187 1.98 -6.88 14.13
N ALA A 188 1.00 -7.67 14.54
CA ALA A 188 1.21 -9.07 14.79
C ALA A 188 1.68 -9.78 13.50
N SER A 189 2.77 -10.52 13.61
CA SER A 189 3.21 -11.47 12.61
C SER A 189 2.13 -12.53 12.37
N PRO A 190 2.12 -13.22 11.20
CA PRO A 190 1.18 -14.30 10.95
C PRO A 190 1.15 -15.35 12.07
N TYR A 191 2.31 -15.70 12.63
CA TYR A 191 2.42 -16.64 13.73
C TYR A 191 1.75 -16.14 15.02
N GLU A 192 1.97 -14.88 15.40
CA GLU A 192 1.35 -14.27 16.59
C GLU A 192 -0.17 -14.22 16.52
N LYS A 193 -0.72 -14.03 15.32
CA LYS A 193 -2.17 -14.11 15.08
C LYS A 193 -2.71 -15.51 15.37
N HIS A 194 -1.99 -16.55 14.97
CA HIS A 194 -2.42 -17.93 15.19
C HIS A 194 -2.38 -18.36 16.67
N ILE A 195 -1.51 -17.76 17.49
CA ILE A 195 -1.41 -18.04 18.93
C ILE A 195 -2.19 -17.05 19.81
N GLY A 196 -3.03 -16.20 19.22
CA GLY A 196 -3.88 -15.25 19.97
C GLY A 196 -3.12 -14.10 20.64
N LYS A 197 -1.91 -13.76 20.14
CA LYS A 197 -1.13 -12.60 20.61
C LYS A 197 -1.38 -11.33 19.79
N ASP A 198 -2.35 -11.36 18.87
CA ASP A 198 -2.73 -10.17 18.11
C ASP A 198 -3.45 -9.17 19.02
N LYS A 199 -2.81 -8.03 19.31
CA LYS A 199 -3.38 -6.96 20.13
C LYS A 199 -4.59 -6.28 19.46
N CYS A 200 -4.85 -6.56 18.19
CA CYS A 200 -5.98 -6.04 17.42
C CYS A 200 -7.15 -7.03 17.24
N GLN A 201 -7.13 -8.19 17.92
CA GLN A 201 -8.26 -9.14 17.96
C GLN A 201 -9.12 -9.04 19.23
#